data_AF-A0A7Z9LD66-F1
#
_entry.id   AF-A0A7Z9LD66-F1
#
_cell.length_a   1.000
_cell.length_b   1.000
_cell.length_c   1.000
_cell.angle_alpha   90.00
_cell.angle_beta   90.00
_cell.angle_gamma   90.00
#
_symmetry.space_group_name_H-M   'P 1'
#
loop_
_entity.id
_entity.type
_entity.pdbx_description
1 polymer ?
#
loop_
_entity_poly.entity_id
_entity_poly.type
_entity_poly.pdbx_seq_one_letter_code
_entity_poly.pdbx_strand_id
1 'polypeptide(L)'
;MRPPARMKTLCTLLLFLLLGSPTPAPSAAPCDAPLLDETTFEHWRDYLKPAEGELRWQGISWRGQFWEGMEEATEKDLPVLLWAMNGHPLGCT
;
A
#
# COMPACT_ATOMS: atom_id res chain seq x y z
N MET A 1 47.43 20.83 -24.18
CA MET A 1 47.05 20.09 -25.41
C MET A 1 45.54 19.86 -25.38
N ARG A 2 44.77 20.42 -26.34
CA ARG A 2 43.32 20.19 -26.45
C ARG A 2 43.08 18.92 -27.28
N PRO A 3 42.27 17.95 -26.82
CA PRO A 3 42.02 16.74 -27.60
C PRO A 3 41.21 17.07 -28.87
N PRO A 4 41.47 16.37 -30.00
CA PRO A 4 40.83 16.66 -31.28
C PRO A 4 39.33 16.45 -31.20
N ALA A 5 38.55 17.36 -31.78
CA ALA A 5 37.08 17.43 -31.70
C ALA A 5 36.38 16.09 -32.03
N ARG A 6 36.97 15.27 -32.91
CA ARG A 6 36.46 13.94 -33.29
C ARG A 6 36.41 12.93 -32.14
N MET A 7 37.29 13.03 -31.15
CA MET A 7 37.34 12.11 -30.02
C MET A 7 36.24 12.41 -28.97
N LYS A 8 35.79 13.66 -28.89
CA LYS A 8 34.68 14.06 -28.03
C LYS A 8 33.35 13.56 -28.58
N THR A 9 33.14 13.70 -29.90
CA THR A 9 31.93 13.24 -30.58
C THR A 9 31.74 11.73 -30.50
N LEU A 10 32.83 10.95 -30.56
CA LEU A 10 32.79 9.49 -30.44
C LEU A 10 32.45 9.03 -29.01
N CYS A 11 33.01 9.67 -27.98
CA CYS A 11 32.65 9.39 -26.58
C CYS A 11 31.19 9.74 -26.26
N THR A 12 30.64 10.81 -26.85
CA THR A 12 29.23 11.19 -26.63
C THR A 12 28.28 10.16 -27.25
N LEU A 13 28.60 9.60 -28.43
CA LEU A 13 27.81 8.55 -29.07
C LEU A 13 27.86 7.22 -28.29
N LEU A 14 29.02 6.84 -27.75
CA LEU A 14 29.18 5.64 -26.92
C LEU A 14 28.43 5.74 -25.58
N LEU A 15 28.34 6.94 -24.99
CA LEU A 15 27.59 7.14 -23.75
C LEU A 15 26.08 6.97 -23.93
N PHE A 16 25.53 7.33 -25.10
CA PHE A 16 24.11 7.11 -25.43
C PHE A 16 23.77 5.64 -25.74
N LEU A 17 24.73 4.83 -26.17
CA LEU A 17 24.54 3.39 -26.41
C LEU A 17 24.58 2.54 -25.13
N LEU A 18 25.22 3.03 -24.07
CA LEU A 18 25.32 2.34 -22.76
C LEU A 18 24.17 2.68 -21.80
N LEU A 19 23.54 3.85 -21.98
CA LEU A 19 22.33 4.25 -21.27
C LEU A 19 21.12 3.86 -22.11
N GLY A 20 20.78 2.56 -22.09
CA GLY A 20 19.59 2.05 -22.75
C GLY A 20 18.40 2.99 -22.55
N SER A 21 17.65 3.23 -23.62
CA SER A 21 16.47 4.10 -23.63
C SER A 21 15.63 3.78 -22.39
N PRO A 22 15.15 4.77 -21.62
CA PRO A 22 14.24 4.49 -20.52
C PRO A 22 13.04 3.78 -21.13
N THR A 23 12.90 2.48 -20.86
CA THR A 23 11.71 1.73 -21.20
C THR A 23 10.57 2.47 -20.47
N PRO A 24 9.58 3.03 -21.18
CA PRO A 24 8.44 3.60 -20.50
C PRO A 24 7.86 2.49 -19.63
N ALA A 25 7.74 2.76 -18.32
CA ALA A 25 7.02 1.86 -17.44
C ALA A 25 5.67 1.55 -18.10
N PRO A 26 5.18 0.30 -18.04
CA PRO A 26 3.88 -0.03 -18.59
C PRO A 26 2.87 0.98 -18.04
N SER A 27 2.33 1.83 -18.92
CA SER A 27 1.20 2.69 -18.60
C SER A 27 0.13 1.73 -18.10
N ALA A 28 -0.30 1.89 -16.85
CA ALA A 28 -1.34 1.05 -16.27
C ALA A 28 -2.45 0.94 -17.33
N ALA A 29 -2.75 -0.30 -17.74
CA ALA A 29 -3.83 -0.53 -18.68
C ALA A 29 -5.06 0.22 -18.17
N PRO A 30 -5.89 0.83 -19.04
CA PRO A 30 -7.12 1.46 -18.61
C PRO A 30 -7.85 0.49 -17.68
N CYS A 31 -7.92 0.86 -16.40
CA CYS A 31 -8.63 0.06 -15.44
C CYS A 31 -10.09 0.26 -15.80
N ASP A 32 -10.81 -0.81 -16.12
CA ASP A 32 -12.27 -0.81 -16.27
C ASP A 32 -12.91 -0.62 -14.88
N ALA A 33 -12.56 0.49 -14.23
CA ALA A 33 -13.09 0.84 -12.93
C ALA A 33 -14.58 1.16 -13.11
N PRO A 34 -15.43 0.66 -12.21
CA PRO A 34 -16.85 0.95 -12.29
C PRO A 34 -17.08 2.46 -12.20
N LEU A 35 -17.96 2.98 -13.06
CA LEU A 35 -18.35 4.39 -13.04
C LEU A 35 -19.08 4.69 -11.74
N LEU A 36 -18.62 5.71 -11.01
CA LEU A 36 -19.28 6.25 -9.83
C LEU A 36 -20.03 7.52 -10.21
N ASP A 37 -21.33 7.43 -10.37
CA ASP A 37 -22.25 8.53 -10.67
C ASP A 37 -23.49 8.46 -9.77
N GLU A 38 -24.44 9.38 -9.94
CA GLU A 38 -25.66 9.44 -9.14
C GLU A 38 -26.51 8.16 -9.24
N THR A 39 -26.39 7.41 -10.34
CA THR A 39 -27.15 6.18 -10.59
C THR A 39 -26.51 4.94 -9.97
N THR A 40 -25.17 4.90 -9.88
CA THR A 40 -24.42 3.76 -9.34
C THR A 40 -23.97 3.95 -7.89
N PHE A 41 -24.06 5.17 -7.35
CA PHE A 41 -23.58 5.50 -6.02
C PHE A 41 -24.17 4.61 -4.92
N GLU A 42 -25.49 4.43 -4.88
CA GLU A 42 -26.14 3.65 -3.82
C GLU A 42 -25.71 2.18 -3.85
N HIS A 43 -25.61 1.61 -5.05
CA HIS A 43 -25.14 0.25 -5.25
C HIS A 43 -23.74 0.05 -4.66
N TRP A 44 -22.78 0.92 -5.04
CA TRP A 44 -21.42 0.80 -4.56
C TRP A 44 -21.28 1.13 -3.08
N ARG A 45 -21.99 2.14 -2.57
CA ARG A 45 -22.04 2.45 -1.13
C ARG A 45 -22.46 1.23 -0.32
N ASP A 46 -23.51 0.54 -0.76
CA ASP A 46 -24.05 -0.58 0.00
C ASP A 46 -23.23 -1.85 -0.19
N TYR A 47 -22.64 -2.06 -1.36
CA TYR A 47 -21.69 -3.14 -1.61
C TYR A 47 -20.39 -3.01 -0.78
N LEU A 48 -19.89 -1.79 -0.59
CA LEU A 48 -18.65 -1.53 0.15
C LEU A 48 -18.84 -1.56 1.68
N LYS A 49 -20.08 -1.54 2.18
CA LYS A 49 -20.32 -1.68 3.61
C LYS A 49 -19.94 -3.10 4.04
N PRO A 50 -19.17 -3.24 5.13
CA PRO A 50 -18.83 -4.57 5.64
C PRO A 50 -20.10 -5.31 6.04
N ALA A 51 -20.16 -6.59 5.71
CA ALA A 51 -21.22 -7.48 6.19
C ALA A 51 -21.09 -7.68 7.70
N GLU A 52 -22.21 -8.03 8.36
CA GLU A 52 -22.22 -8.26 9.82
C GLU A 52 -21.16 -9.29 10.26
N GLY A 53 -20.96 -10.35 9.45
CA GLY A 53 -19.93 -11.36 9.69
C GLY A 53 -18.50 -10.82 9.67
N GLU A 54 -18.24 -9.78 8.88
CA GLU A 54 -16.92 -9.14 8.76
C GLU A 54 -16.63 -8.19 9.93
N LEU A 55 -17.66 -7.83 10.72
CA LEU A 55 -17.55 -6.98 11.90
C LEU A 55 -17.53 -7.76 13.22
N ARG A 56 -17.50 -9.10 13.18
CA ARG A 56 -17.55 -9.95 14.39
C ARG A 56 -16.43 -9.67 15.38
N TRP A 57 -15.31 -9.17 14.88
CA TRP A 57 -14.18 -8.75 15.68
C TRP A 57 -14.50 -7.60 16.65
N GLN A 58 -15.51 -6.77 16.37
CA GLN A 58 -15.97 -5.71 17.26
C GLN A 58 -16.65 -6.24 18.52
N GLY A 59 -17.18 -7.47 18.48
CA GLY A 59 -17.85 -8.10 19.62
C GLY A 59 -16.90 -8.73 20.65
N ILE A 60 -15.61 -8.80 20.35
CA ILE A 60 -14.59 -9.32 21.28
C ILE A 60 -14.34 -8.25 22.35
N SER A 61 -14.27 -8.66 23.62
CA SER A 61 -13.94 -7.78 24.74
C SER A 61 -12.44 -7.50 24.78
N TRP A 62 -11.97 -6.70 23.81
CA TRP A 62 -10.57 -6.29 23.72
C TRP A 62 -10.12 -5.54 24.98
N ARG A 63 -8.84 -5.70 25.32
CA ARG A 63 -8.18 -4.84 26.31
C ARG A 63 -7.55 -3.67 25.59
N GLY A 64 -7.81 -2.46 26.08
CA GLY A 64 -7.33 -1.23 25.46
C GLY A 64 -5.84 -0.98 25.73
N GLN A 65 -5.31 -1.57 26.79
CA GLN A 65 -3.90 -1.51 27.16
C GLN A 65 -3.24 -2.87 27.01
N PHE A 66 -2.04 -2.90 26.43
CA PHE A 66 -1.29 -4.14 26.22
C PHE A 66 -1.03 -4.89 27.53
N TRP A 67 -0.68 -4.17 28.60
CA TRP A 67 -0.30 -4.77 29.88
C TRP A 67 -1.46 -5.48 30.58
N GLU A 68 -2.67 -4.91 30.52
CA GLU A 68 -3.87 -5.54 31.08
C GLU A 68 -4.15 -6.91 30.43
N GLY A 69 -3.95 -7.00 29.10
CA GLY A 69 -4.10 -8.26 28.39
C GLY A 69 -3.04 -9.30 28.76
N MET A 70 -1.80 -8.86 29.02
CA MET A 70 -0.70 -9.72 29.45
C MET A 70 -0.94 -10.29 30.87
N GLU A 71 -1.37 -9.45 31.81
CA GLU A 71 -1.70 -9.87 33.18
C GLU A 71 -2.82 -10.91 33.16
N GLU A 72 -3.94 -10.62 32.49
CA GLU A 72 -5.08 -11.55 32.41
C GLU A 72 -4.71 -12.88 31.74
N ALA A 73 -3.91 -12.85 30.67
CA ALA A 73 -3.46 -14.06 29.98
C ALA A 73 -2.56 -14.92 30.86
N THR A 74 -1.69 -14.29 31.65
CA THR A 74 -0.81 -14.98 32.60
C THR A 74 -1.61 -15.63 33.73
N GLU A 75 -2.56 -14.90 34.32
CA GLU A 75 -3.43 -15.41 35.39
C GLU A 75 -4.28 -16.61 34.94
N LYS A 76 -4.71 -16.61 33.68
CA LYS A 76 -5.61 -17.63 33.12
C LYS A 76 -4.89 -18.74 32.34
N ASP A 77 -3.57 -18.70 32.23
CA ASP A 77 -2.76 -19.61 31.41
C ASP A 77 -3.26 -19.67 29.94
N LEU A 78 -3.50 -18.51 29.35
CA LEU A 78 -4.00 -18.35 27.98
C LEU A 78 -2.97 -17.67 27.06
N PRO A 79 -2.97 -17.97 25.75
CA PRO A 79 -2.16 -17.23 24.79
C PRO A 79 -2.69 -15.81 24.56
N VAL A 80 -1.79 -14.89 24.21
CA VAL A 80 -2.14 -13.49 23.87
C VAL A 80 -2.30 -13.33 22.36
N LEU A 81 -3.45 -12.79 21.93
CA LEU A 81 -3.64 -12.25 20.59
C LEU A 81 -3.44 -10.73 20.64
N LEU A 82 -2.35 -10.24 20.06
CA LEU A 82 -2.11 -8.81 19.89
C LEU A 82 -2.63 -8.37 18.52
N TRP A 83 -3.58 -7.42 18.52
CA TRP A 83 -4.01 -6.72 17.32
C TRP A 83 -3.60 -5.26 17.40
N ALA A 84 -2.68 -4.87 16.53
CA ALA A 84 -2.28 -3.49 16.32
C ALA A 84 -2.55 -3.09 14.87
N MET A 85 -3.04 -1.87 14.65
CA MET A 85 -2.95 -1.24 13.34
C MET A 85 -1.53 -0.68 13.19
N ASN A 86 -0.70 -1.35 12.38
CA ASN A 86 0.67 -0.91 12.09
C ASN A 86 0.69 0.21 11.04
N GLY A 87 -0.01 1.31 11.30
CA GLY A 87 -0.03 2.48 10.44
C GLY A 87 -0.78 3.64 11.08
N HIS A 88 -0.36 4.88 10.78
CA HIS A 88 -1.14 6.06 11.12
C HIS A 88 -2.57 5.84 10.61
N PRO A 89 -3.63 6.04 11.41
CA PRO A 89 -5.01 5.73 11.03
C PRO A 89 -5.56 6.54 9.83
N LEU A 90 -4.74 7.42 9.25
CA LEU A 90 -5.01 8.22 8.05
C LEU A 90 -3.99 7.97 6.93
N GLY A 91 -3.04 7.03 7.09
CA GLY A 91 -1.95 6.80 6.14
C GLY A 91 -0.90 7.91 6.07
N CYS A 92 -0.85 8.83 7.05
CA CYS A 92 0.18 9.88 7.09
C CYS A 92 1.43 9.39 7.83
N THR A 93 2.56 9.25 7.15
CA THR A 93 3.88 9.37 7.79
C THR A 93 4.34 10.80 7.71
#